data_AF-A0A5S3YXK6-F1
#
_entry.id   AF-A0A5S3YXK6-F1
#
_cell.length_a   1.000
_cell.length_b   1.000
_cell.length_c   1.000
_cell.angle_alpha   90.00
_cell.angle_beta   90.00
_cell.angle_gamma   90.00
#
_symmetry.space_group_name_H-M   'P 1'
#
loop_
_entity.id
_entity.type
_entity.pdbx_description
1 polymer ?
#
loop_
_entity_poly.entity_id
_entity_poly.type
_entity_poly.pdbx_seq_one_letter_code
_entity_poly.pdbx_strand_id
1 'polypeptide(L)'
;MEYALVCQHLANQQQGDQPVEYFAAENIGAEDESEVENVWCKSCDDKLIEQGEWNDISEAFAAPKIVCTACLQTIKNRNLKGEL
;
A
#
# COMPACT_ATOMS: atom_id res chain seq x y z
N MET A 1 9.53 -13.59 -9.94
CA MET A 1 8.13 -13.21 -10.23
C MET A 1 7.89 -11.98 -9.38
N GLU A 2 7.83 -10.81 -9.99
CA GLU A 2 7.71 -9.54 -9.27
C GLU A 2 6.26 -9.39 -8.76
N TYR A 3 6.10 -9.20 -7.46
CA TYR A 3 4.82 -8.99 -6.80
C TYR A 3 4.93 -7.78 -5.87
N ALA A 4 3.78 -7.28 -5.45
CA ALA A 4 3.66 -6.18 -4.50
C ALA A 4 2.69 -6.54 -3.39
N LEU A 5 2.88 -5.91 -2.23
CA LEU A 5 1.91 -5.95 -1.15
C LEU A 5 1.09 -4.68 -1.17
N VAL A 6 -0.22 -4.84 -1.12
CA VAL A 6 -1.18 -3.74 -1.16
C VAL A 6 -2.21 -3.91 -0.06
N CYS A 7 -2.55 -2.86 0.70
CA CYS A 7 -3.59 -2.97 1.72
C CYS A 7 -4.94 -3.43 1.12
N GLN A 8 -5.77 -4.10 1.92
CA GLN A 8 -7.07 -4.61 1.47
C GLN A 8 -7.98 -3.52 0.90
N HIS A 9 -7.87 -2.29 1.39
CA HIS A 9 -8.69 -1.16 0.95
C HIS A 9 -8.39 -0.83 -0.52
N LEU A 10 -7.10 -0.73 -0.87
CA LEU A 10 -6.66 -0.52 -2.23
C LEU A 10 -6.86 -1.76 -3.10
N ALA A 11 -6.71 -2.97 -2.59
CA ALA A 11 -6.92 -4.19 -3.38
C ALA A 11 -8.39 -4.42 -3.75
N ASN A 12 -9.32 -4.06 -2.85
CA ASN A 12 -10.75 -4.33 -3.00
C ASN A 12 -11.58 -3.18 -3.57
N GLN A 13 -10.98 -2.00 -3.79
CA GLN A 13 -11.65 -0.85 -4.40
C GLN A 13 -12.22 -1.24 -5.77
N GLN A 14 -13.46 -0.85 -6.05
CA GLN A 14 -14.22 -1.20 -7.25
C GLN A 14 -14.12 -0.11 -8.32
N GLN A 15 -14.55 -0.45 -9.53
CA GLN A 15 -14.66 0.54 -10.60
C GLN A 15 -15.75 1.57 -10.26
N GLY A 16 -15.39 2.86 -10.30
CA GLY A 16 -16.31 3.97 -9.99
C GLY A 16 -16.20 4.52 -8.57
N ASP A 17 -15.43 3.84 -7.70
CA ASP A 17 -15.05 4.41 -6.40
C ASP A 17 -14.24 5.69 -6.61
N GLN A 18 -14.36 6.63 -5.66
CA GLN A 18 -13.55 7.84 -5.68
C GLN A 18 -12.07 7.47 -5.51
N PRO A 19 -11.16 8.13 -6.25
CA PRO A 19 -9.73 7.99 -6.01
C PRO A 19 -9.39 8.31 -4.55
N VAL A 20 -8.51 7.51 -3.95
CA VAL A 20 -7.95 7.77 -2.63
C VAL A 20 -6.45 8.05 -2.75
N GLU A 21 -5.90 8.73 -1.75
CA GLU A 21 -4.45 8.89 -1.66
C GLU A 21 -3.79 7.57 -1.28
N TYR A 22 -2.67 7.26 -1.93
CA TYR A 22 -1.81 6.11 -1.64
C TYR A 22 -0.36 6.52 -1.42
N PHE A 23 0.34 5.71 -0.64
CA PHE A 23 1.73 5.86 -0.25
C PHE A 23 2.49 4.58 -0.60
N ALA A 24 3.78 4.70 -0.86
CA ALA A 24 4.65 3.57 -1.16
C ALA A 24 5.90 3.66 -0.29
N ALA A 25 6.44 2.52 0.12
CA ALA A 25 7.71 2.49 0.86
C ALA A 25 8.83 3.10 -0.01
N GLU A 26 9.53 4.11 0.52
CA GLU A 26 10.49 4.90 -0.27
C GLU A 26 11.87 4.24 -0.45
N ASN A 27 12.15 3.12 0.21
CA ASN A 27 13.53 2.58 0.34
C ASN A 27 13.73 1.18 -0.23
N ILE A 28 13.16 0.88 -1.40
CA ILE A 28 13.51 -0.34 -2.14
C ILE A 28 15.03 -0.34 -2.42
N GLY A 29 15.81 -1.18 -1.73
CA GLY A 29 17.24 -1.38 -1.95
C GLY A 29 18.20 -0.99 -0.81
N ALA A 30 17.72 -0.70 0.41
CA ALA A 30 18.60 -0.75 1.59
C ALA A 30 19.01 -2.21 1.88
N GLU A 31 20.17 -2.44 2.52
CA GLU A 31 20.74 -3.80 2.70
C GLU A 31 19.80 -4.78 3.45
N ASP A 32 18.82 -4.26 4.21
CA ASP A 32 17.81 -5.01 4.96
C ASP A 32 16.38 -4.88 4.39
N GLU A 33 16.19 -4.25 3.22
CA GLU A 33 14.87 -4.03 2.64
C GLU A 33 14.57 -4.95 1.44
N SER A 34 13.33 -5.44 1.42
CA SER A 34 12.81 -6.29 0.35
C SER A 34 12.67 -5.52 -0.97
N GLU A 35 12.96 -6.16 -2.10
CA GLU A 35 12.64 -5.62 -3.44
C GLU A 35 11.12 -5.52 -3.70
N VAL A 36 10.29 -6.03 -2.78
CA VAL A 36 8.84 -6.03 -2.88
C VAL A 36 8.29 -4.64 -2.57
N GLU A 37 7.63 -4.06 -3.56
CA GLU A 37 6.95 -2.78 -3.37
C GLU A 37 5.75 -2.94 -2.43
N ASN A 38 5.70 -2.10 -1.39
CA ASN A 38 4.62 -2.04 -0.41
C ASN A 38 3.82 -0.74 -0.61
N VAL A 39 2.51 -0.86 -0.85
CA VAL A 39 1.62 0.28 -1.13
C VAL A 39 0.39 0.27 -0.23
N TRP A 40 0.05 1.40 0.39
CA TRP A 40 -1.09 1.53 1.30
C TRP A 40 -1.87 2.82 1.05
N CYS A 41 -3.15 2.87 1.45
CA CYS A 41 -3.98 4.08 1.33
C CYS A 41 -3.82 5.03 2.51
N LYS A 42 -4.33 6.27 2.40
CA LYS A 42 -4.32 7.27 3.48
C LYS A 42 -4.84 6.78 4.82
N SER A 43 -5.92 6.00 4.85
CA SER A 43 -6.42 5.46 6.13
C SER A 43 -5.44 4.49 6.80
N CYS A 44 -4.69 3.72 6.02
CA CYS A 44 -3.63 2.86 6.55
C CYS A 44 -2.41 3.68 6.98
N ASP A 45 -2.14 4.79 6.28
CA ASP A 45 -1.08 5.73 6.62
C ASP A 45 -1.36 6.44 7.95
N ASP A 46 -2.58 6.94 8.13
CA ASP A 46 -3.04 7.50 9.41
C ASP A 46 -2.90 6.48 10.54
N LYS A 47 -3.25 5.21 10.27
CA LYS A 47 -3.10 4.13 11.26
C LYS A 47 -1.64 3.84 11.58
N LEU A 48 -0.76 3.82 10.58
CA LEU A 48 0.68 3.69 10.76
C LEU A 48 1.22 4.82 11.65
N ILE A 49 0.87 6.07 11.36
CA ILE A 49 1.27 7.24 12.15
C ILE A 49 0.74 7.15 13.58
N GLU A 50 -0.52 6.73 13.77
CA GLU A 50 -1.11 6.54 15.10
C GLU A 50 -0.38 5.47 15.92
N GLN A 51 0.01 4.36 15.27
CA GLN A 51 0.72 3.26 15.94
C GLN A 51 2.23 3.53 16.11
N GLY A 52 2.78 4.47 15.34
CA GLY A 52 4.21 4.77 15.28
C GLY A 52 5.03 3.82 14.38
N GLU A 53 4.50 2.63 14.07
CA GLU A 53 5.15 1.64 13.21
C GLU A 53 4.15 0.63 12.62
N TRP A 54 4.62 -0.18 11.68
CA TRP A 54 3.93 -1.40 11.26
C TRP A 54 4.03 -2.44 12.37
N ASN A 55 2.91 -2.78 12.97
CA ASN A 55 2.78 -3.75 14.06
C ASN A 55 1.48 -4.54 13.89
N ASP A 56 1.21 -5.49 14.78
CA ASP A 56 0.02 -6.35 14.72
C ASP A 56 -1.30 -5.56 14.55
N ILE A 57 -1.40 -4.34 15.12
CA ILE A 57 -2.61 -3.51 15.04
C ILE A 57 -2.73 -2.84 13.67
N SER A 58 -1.68 -2.16 13.20
CA SER A 58 -1.70 -1.46 11.89
C SER A 58 -1.73 -2.46 10.73
N GLU A 59 -1.05 -3.60 10.86
CA GLU A 59 -1.07 -4.69 9.89
C GLU A 59 -2.43 -5.39 9.83
N ALA A 60 -3.09 -5.65 10.97
CA ALA A 60 -4.43 -6.21 10.98
C ALA A 60 -5.46 -5.27 10.32
N PHE A 61 -5.30 -3.95 10.49
CA PHE A 61 -6.14 -2.96 9.82
C PHE A 61 -5.88 -2.93 8.31
N ALA A 62 -4.62 -2.92 7.89
CA ALA A 62 -4.24 -2.90 6.47
C ALA A 62 -4.55 -4.22 5.75
N ALA A 63 -4.49 -5.35 6.46
CA ALA A 63 -4.68 -6.72 5.96
C ALA A 63 -4.11 -6.94 4.54
N PRO A 64 -2.77 -6.83 4.35
CA PRO A 64 -2.14 -6.78 3.03
C PRO A 64 -2.50 -7.96 2.12
N LYS A 65 -2.59 -7.67 0.81
CA LYS A 65 -2.83 -8.63 -0.26
C LYS A 65 -1.63 -8.65 -1.19
N ILE A 66 -1.27 -9.85 -1.64
CA ILE A 66 -0.28 -10.05 -2.70
C ILE A 66 -0.96 -9.77 -4.03
N VAL A 67 -0.39 -8.87 -4.82
CA VAL A 67 -0.84 -8.57 -6.19
C VAL A 67 0.34 -8.64 -7.16
N CYS A 68 0.07 -8.93 -8.43
CA CYS A 68 1.10 -8.82 -9.46
C CYS A 68 1.37 -7.36 -9.82
N THR A 69 2.51 -7.08 -10.45
CA THR A 69 2.89 -5.73 -10.89
C THR A 69 1.83 -5.08 -11.78
N ALA A 70 1.16 -5.84 -12.67
CA ALA A 70 0.10 -5.30 -13.53
C ALA A 70 -1.13 -4.83 -12.74
N CYS A 71 -1.53 -5.60 -11.72
CA CYS A 71 -2.60 -5.21 -10.80
C CYS A 71 -2.19 -3.97 -9.99
N LEU A 72 -0.95 -3.89 -9.52
CA LEU A 72 -0.44 -2.72 -8.81
C LEU A 72 -0.52 -1.45 -9.68
N GLN A 73 -0.07 -1.51 -10.93
CA GLN A 73 -0.12 -0.36 -11.83
C GLN A 73 -1.56 0.11 -12.06
N THR A 74 -2.51 -0.81 -12.16
CA THR A 74 -3.94 -0.47 -12.27
C THR A 74 -4.44 0.22 -11.01
N ILE A 75 -4.05 -0.26 -9.83
CA ILE A 75 -4.38 0.35 -8.53
C ILE A 75 -3.80 1.75 -8.41
N LYS A 76 -2.55 1.96 -8.86
CA LYS A 76 -1.91 3.28 -8.84
C LYS A 76 -2.58 4.26 -9.81
N ASN A 77 -2.92 3.81 -11.02
CA ASN A 77 -3.51 4.66 -12.05
C ASN A 77 -4.92 5.17 -11.72
N ARG A 78 -5.66 4.48 -10.84
CA ARG A 78 -6.99 4.90 -10.38
C ARG A 78 -6.98 5.77 -9.14
N ASN A 79 -5.81 5.94 -8.50
CA ASN A 79 -5.64 6.60 -7.21
C ASN A 79 -4.61 7.73 -7.31
N LEU A 80 -4.49 8.52 -6.25
CA LEU A 80 -3.60 9.69 -6.21
C LEU A 80 -2.38 9.35 -5.35
N LYS A 81 -1.17 9.62 -5.83
CA LYS A 81 0.02 9.45 -5.00
C LYS A 81 0.04 10.57 -3.95
N GLY A 82 0.10 10.22 -2.67
CA GLY A 82 0.29 11.16 -1.57
C GLY A 82 1.74 11.64 -1.46
N GLU A 83 1.94 12.76 -0.78
CA GLU A 83 3.25 13.26 -0.37
C GLU A 83 3.49 12.83 1.08
N LEU A 84 4.64 12.20 1.35
CA LEU A 84 5.08 11.83 2.70
C LEU A 84 5.70 13.03 3.43
#